data_AF-A0A8X6FI85-F1
#
_entry.id   AF-A0A8X6FI85-F1
#
_cell.length_a   1.000
_cell.length_b   1.000
_cell.length_c   1.000
_cell.angle_alpha   90.00
_cell.angle_beta   90.00
_cell.angle_gamma   90.00
#
_symmetry.space_group_name_H-M   'P 1'
#
loop_
_entity.id
_entity.type
_entity.pdbx_description
1 polymer ?
#
loop_
_entity_poly.entity_id
_entity_poly.type
_entity_poly.pdbx_seq_one_letter_code
_entity_poly.pdbx_strand_id
1 'polypeptide(L)'
;MSMQYYDLDPVHFLTIADMTWHAGLKFTCQELKLFSKVEDYVLLESQMRGGMCFLAQRYARANNPYLSCYNPSEPSSYIVNLDVNNLYGFCMCEHLPVGDFRALALI
;
A
#
# COMPACT_ATOMS: atom_id res chain seq x y z
N MET A 1 -15.95 7.84 -18.09
CA MET A 1 -14.86 7.82 -17.08
C MET A 1 -13.54 7.36 -17.66
N SER A 2 -13.25 6.06 -17.86
CA SER A 2 -11.90 5.63 -18.31
C SER A 2 -11.44 6.26 -19.63
N MET A 3 -12.25 6.16 -20.69
CA MET A 3 -11.93 6.78 -21.98
C MET A 3 -11.82 8.31 -21.91
N GLN A 4 -12.50 8.96 -20.96
CA GLN A 4 -12.46 10.43 -20.81
C GLN A 4 -11.21 10.91 -20.05
N TYR A 5 -10.79 10.17 -19.01
CA TYR A 5 -9.69 10.57 -18.12
C TYR A 5 -8.35 9.95 -18.50
N TYR A 6 -8.34 8.72 -19.00
CA TYR A 6 -7.14 7.95 -19.31
C TYR A 6 -6.99 7.65 -20.80
N ASP A 7 -8.05 7.88 -21.59
CA ASP A 7 -8.07 7.56 -23.01
C ASP A 7 -7.71 6.06 -23.23
N LEU A 8 -8.29 5.22 -22.38
CA LEU A 8 -8.22 3.77 -22.43
C LEU A 8 -9.63 3.21 -22.49
N ASP A 9 -9.91 2.38 -23.49
CA ASP A 9 -11.18 1.67 -23.59
C ASP A 9 -11.15 0.42 -22.70
N PRO A 10 -12.00 0.35 -21.66
CA PRO A 10 -12.05 -0.79 -20.75
C PRO A 10 -12.26 -2.15 -21.43
N VAL A 11 -12.87 -2.21 -22.62
CA VAL A 11 -13.14 -3.49 -23.32
C VAL A 11 -11.86 -4.20 -23.78
N HIS A 12 -10.72 -3.52 -23.82
CA HIS A 12 -9.43 -4.10 -24.18
C HIS A 12 -8.67 -4.73 -23.02
N PHE A 13 -9.20 -4.65 -21.79
CA PHE A 13 -8.53 -5.15 -20.59
C PHE A 13 -9.31 -6.31 -19.99
N LEU A 14 -8.59 -7.34 -19.53
CA LEU A 14 -9.21 -8.50 -18.89
C LEU A 14 -9.74 -8.19 -17.49
N THR A 15 -9.09 -7.25 -16.79
CA THR A 15 -9.47 -6.83 -15.44
C THR A 15 -9.31 -5.33 -15.25
N ILE A 16 -9.96 -4.78 -14.23
CA ILE A 16 -9.77 -3.37 -13.85
C ILE A 16 -8.33 -3.12 -13.40
N ALA A 17 -7.70 -4.07 -12.69
CA ALA A 17 -6.32 -3.93 -12.22
C ALA A 17 -5.34 -3.76 -13.39
N ASP A 18 -5.52 -4.56 -14.44
CA ASP A 18 -4.78 -4.47 -15.70
C ASP A 18 -4.97 -3.09 -16.34
N MET A 19 -6.22 -2.64 -16.50
CA MET A 19 -6.52 -1.30 -17.02
C MET A 19 -5.88 -0.18 -16.18
N THR A 20 -5.93 -0.26 -14.85
CA THR A 20 -5.36 0.77 -13.96
C THR A 20 -3.84 0.80 -14.01
N TRP A 21 -3.21 -0.37 -14.17
CA TRP A 21 -1.76 -0.48 -14.36
C TRP A 21 -1.34 0.21 -15.66
N HIS A 22 -2.05 -0.08 -16.76
CA HIS A 22 -1.84 0.58 -18.04
C HIS A 22 -2.10 2.09 -17.99
N ALA A 23 -3.12 2.53 -17.26
CA ALA A 23 -3.39 3.96 -17.05
C ALA A 23 -2.23 4.65 -16.31
N GLY A 24 -1.69 4.00 -15.27
CA GLY A 24 -0.52 4.51 -14.52
C GLY A 24 0.73 4.63 -15.39
N LEU A 25 1.04 3.62 -16.19
CA LEU A 25 2.18 3.67 -17.12
C LEU A 25 2.00 4.73 -18.20
N LYS A 26 0.80 4.85 -18.78
CA LYS A 26 0.47 5.88 -19.78
C LYS A 26 0.61 7.29 -19.20
N PHE A 27 0.19 7.49 -17.95
CA PHE A 27 0.29 8.79 -17.28
C PHE A 27 1.73 9.17 -16.92
N THR A 28 2.51 8.21 -16.41
CA THR A 28 3.88 8.47 -15.93
C THR A 28 4.93 8.41 -17.04
N CYS A 29 4.60 7.82 -18.19
CA CYS A 29 5.51 7.56 -19.30
C CYS A 29 6.78 6.78 -18.90
N GLN A 30 6.71 6.01 -17.81
CA GLN A 30 7.84 5.25 -17.30
C GLN A 30 8.04 3.96 -18.08
N GLU A 31 9.30 3.62 -18.35
CA GLU A 31 9.70 2.34 -18.92
C GLU A 31 10.20 1.42 -17.81
N LEU A 32 9.49 0.31 -17.57
CA LEU A 32 9.89 -0.66 -16.56
C LEU A 32 10.84 -1.70 -17.16
N LYS A 33 12.05 -1.80 -16.60
CA LYS A 33 13.00 -2.85 -17.00
C LYS A 33 12.63 -4.17 -16.34
N LEU A 34 12.75 -5.26 -17.11
CA LEU A 34 12.51 -6.60 -16.60
C LEU A 34 13.78 -7.18 -15.96
N PHE A 35 13.60 -8.09 -15.01
CA PHE A 35 14.71 -8.91 -14.52
C PHE A 35 15.21 -9.81 -15.64
N SER A 36 16.54 -9.85 -15.80
CA SER A 36 17.19 -10.71 -16.81
C SER A 36 17.38 -12.15 -16.32
N LYS A 37 17.34 -12.37 -15.01
CA LYS A 37 17.61 -13.64 -14.35
C LYS A 37 16.46 -14.04 -13.45
N VAL A 38 16.11 -15.32 -13.47
CA VAL A 38 15.01 -15.86 -12.65
C VAL A 38 15.37 -15.83 -11.17
N GLU A 39 16.65 -15.96 -10.84
CA GLU A 39 17.13 -15.95 -9.45
C GLU A 39 16.88 -14.60 -8.78
N ASP A 40 17.08 -13.49 -9.51
CA ASP A 40 16.84 -12.13 -9.02
C ASP A 40 15.34 -11.88 -8.77
N TYR A 41 14.50 -12.41 -9.68
CA TYR A 41 13.04 -12.35 -9.55
C TYR A 41 12.56 -13.12 -8.31
N VAL A 42 12.99 -14.37 -8.16
CA VAL A 42 12.62 -15.23 -7.02
C VAL A 42 13.10 -14.61 -5.70
N LEU A 43 14.30 -14.03 -5.69
CA LEU A 43 14.80 -13.32 -4.52
C LEU A 43 13.86 -12.18 -4.13
N LEU A 44 13.47 -11.32 -5.07
CA LEU A 44 12.58 -10.19 -4.78
C LEU A 44 11.21 -10.64 -4.32
N GLU A 45 10.59 -11.61 -5.00
CA GLU A 45 9.31 -12.18 -4.55
C GLU A 45 9.42 -12.72 -3.11
N SER A 46 10.52 -13.39 -2.77
CA SER A 46 10.73 -13.90 -1.41
C SER A 46 10.82 -12.80 -0.33
N GLN A 47 11.19 -11.58 -0.73
CA GLN A 47 11.30 -10.42 0.17
C GLN A 47 10.02 -9.58 0.22
N MET A 48 9.06 -9.78 -0.69
CA MET A 48 7.79 -9.06 -0.64
C MET A 48 7.01 -9.41 0.63
N ARG A 49 6.41 -8.38 1.24
CA ARG A 49 5.54 -8.50 2.42
C ARG A 49 4.26 -7.72 2.17
N GLY A 50 3.16 -8.21 2.75
CA GLY A 50 1.87 -7.53 2.69
C GLY A 50 1.75 -6.42 3.75
N GLY A 51 0.51 -6.08 4.07
CA GLY A 51 0.21 -5.11 5.13
C GLY A 51 0.74 -5.57 6.49
N MET A 52 1.26 -4.62 7.27
CA MET A 52 1.67 -4.87 8.65
C MET A 52 0.43 -4.98 9.54
N CYS A 53 0.29 -6.09 10.27
CA CYS A 53 -0.70 -6.26 11.31
C CYS A 53 0.02 -6.55 12.63
N PHE A 54 -0.18 -5.67 13.62
CA PHE A 54 0.48 -5.77 14.91
C PHE A 54 -0.49 -5.46 16.04
N LEU A 55 -0.49 -6.32 17.07
CA LEU A 55 -1.31 -6.18 18.26
C LEU A 55 -0.42 -6.16 19.51
N ALA A 56 -0.11 -4.96 20.01
CA ALA A 56 0.70 -4.79 21.22
C ALA A 56 -0.04 -5.24 22.50
N GLN A 57 -1.33 -4.91 22.60
CA GLN A 57 -2.17 -5.16 23.77
C GLN A 57 -3.48 -5.80 23.32
N ARG A 58 -3.83 -6.96 23.89
CA ARG A 58 -5.01 -7.74 23.50
C ARG A 58 -6.34 -7.08 23.88
N TYR A 59 -6.36 -6.31 24.97
CA TYR A 59 -7.56 -5.64 25.46
C TYR A 59 -7.20 -4.31 26.11
N ALA A 60 -7.85 -3.25 25.67
CA ALA A 60 -7.78 -1.93 26.27
C ALA A 60 -9.21 -1.39 26.40
N ARG A 61 -9.50 -0.71 27.52
CA ARG A 61 -10.77 -0.04 27.76
C ARG A 61 -10.50 1.37 28.23
N ALA A 62 -11.08 2.33 27.53
CA ALA A 62 -11.05 3.74 27.90
C ALA A 62 -12.10 4.04 28.98
N ASN A 63 -11.75 4.86 29.97
CA ASN A 63 -12.68 5.45 30.92
C ASN A 63 -13.22 6.76 30.34
N ASN A 64 -14.13 6.65 29.37
CA ASN A 64 -14.64 7.78 28.61
C ASN A 64 -15.97 8.29 29.22
N PRO A 65 -16.07 9.57 29.62
CA PRO A 65 -17.30 10.16 30.20
C PRO A 65 -18.56 10.06 29.33
N TYR A 66 -18.40 9.87 28.02
CA TYR A 66 -19.51 9.75 27.08
C TYR A 66 -20.06 8.31 26.96
N LEU A 67 -19.50 7.35 27.70
CA LEU A 67 -19.94 5.95 27.67
C LEU A 67 -20.66 5.57 28.97
N SER A 68 -21.62 4.64 28.88
CA SER A 68 -22.43 4.15 30.01
C SER A 68 -21.64 3.49 31.14
N CYS A 69 -20.38 3.17 30.87
CA CYS A 69 -19.52 2.39 31.75
C CYS A 69 -18.40 3.22 32.38
N TYR A 70 -18.56 4.56 32.37
CA TYR A 70 -17.66 5.54 32.97
C TYR A 70 -17.63 5.43 34.51
N ASN A 71 -16.44 5.55 35.09
CA ASN A 71 -16.24 5.64 36.53
C ASN A 71 -15.67 7.03 36.89
N PRO A 72 -16.41 7.90 37.62
CA PRO A 72 -15.92 9.22 38.02
C PRO A 72 -14.79 9.18 39.06
N SER A 73 -14.56 8.02 39.68
CA SER A 73 -13.46 7.83 40.64
C SER A 73 -12.10 7.60 39.96
N GLU A 74 -12.09 7.36 38.66
CA GLU A 74 -10.90 7.10 37.87
C GLU A 74 -10.62 8.25 36.87
N PRO A 75 -9.35 8.50 36.50
CA PRO A 75 -9.01 9.46 35.47
C PRO A 75 -9.72 9.14 34.15
N SER A 76 -10.14 10.17 33.41
CA SER A 76 -10.73 9.98 32.09
C SER A 76 -9.68 9.56 31.07
N SER A 77 -10.02 8.63 30.18
CA SER A 77 -9.13 8.17 29.10
C SER A 77 -9.91 7.88 27.82
N TYR A 78 -9.20 7.86 26.69
CA TYR A 78 -9.75 7.71 25.35
C TYR A 78 -8.89 6.75 24.53
N ILE A 79 -9.51 6.04 23.58
CA ILE A 79 -8.81 5.25 22.57
C ILE A 79 -8.92 6.03 21.25
N VAL A 80 -7.78 6.35 20.65
CA VAL A 80 -7.72 6.97 19.33
C VAL A 80 -7.69 5.89 18.25
N ASN A 81 -8.52 6.04 17.23
CA ASN A 81 -8.43 5.23 16.01
C ASN A 81 -7.99 6.14 14.86
N LEU A 82 -6.88 5.81 14.23
CA LEU A 82 -6.31 6.56 13.11
C LEU A 82 -6.29 5.67 11.87
N ASP A 83 -6.76 6.20 10.76
CA ASP A 83 -6.73 5.53 9.46
C ASP A 83 -6.09 6.47 8.43
N VAL A 84 -5.20 5.92 7.61
CA VAL A 84 -4.50 6.70 6.58
C VAL A 84 -5.27 6.57 5.27
N ASN A 85 -5.84 7.70 4.83
CA ASN A 85 -6.54 7.78 3.55
C ASN A 85 -5.60 7.46 2.39
N ASN A 86 -5.89 6.39 1.65
CA ASN A 86 -5.16 5.98 0.46
C ASN A 86 -3.64 5.74 0.69
N LEU A 87 -3.29 4.97 1.74
CA LEU A 87 -1.90 4.68 2.11
C LEU A 87 -1.04 4.21 0.91
N TYR A 88 -1.49 3.20 0.16
CA TYR A 88 -0.71 2.70 -0.98
C TYR A 88 -0.60 3.73 -2.11
N GLY A 89 -1.66 4.48 -2.41
CA GLY A 89 -1.60 5.52 -3.42
C GLY A 89 -0.64 6.65 -3.05
N PHE A 90 -0.56 7.01 -1.77
CA PHE A 90 0.45 7.94 -1.27
C PHE A 90 1.87 7.38 -1.46
N CYS A 91 2.12 6.13 -1.06
CA CYS A 91 3.42 5.49 -1.27
C CYS A 91 3.80 5.37 -2.75
N MET A 92 2.83 5.22 -3.65
CA MET A 92 3.05 5.17 -5.10
C MET A 92 3.40 6.53 -5.71
N CYS A 93 3.23 7.64 -4.98
CA CYS A 93 3.70 8.96 -5.41
C CYS A 93 5.19 9.19 -5.10
N GLU A 94 5.80 8.35 -4.27
CA GLU A 94 7.23 8.39 -3.96
C GLU A 94 8.07 7.74 -5.07
N HIS A 95 9.39 7.91 -5.02
CA HIS A 95 10.28 7.30 -6.01
C HIS A 95 10.31 5.77 -5.89
N LEU A 96 9.85 5.07 -6.92
CA LEU A 96 9.84 3.62 -7.00
C LEU A 96 10.94 3.09 -7.93
N PRO A 97 11.47 1.88 -7.68
CA PRO A 97 12.46 1.28 -8.54
C PRO A 97 11.86 0.87 -9.90
N VAL A 98 12.43 1.38 -10.99
CA VAL A 98 11.96 1.13 -12.38
C VAL A 98 12.95 0.35 -13.24
N GLY A 99 14.22 0.25 -12.84
CA GLY A 99 15.26 -0.44 -13.60
C GLY A 99 16.65 -0.42 -12.97
N ASP A 100 17.67 -0.75 -13.79
CA ASP A 100 19.09 -0.82 -13.42
C ASP A 100 19.39 -1.73 -12.21
N PHE A 101 18.68 -2.86 -12.13
CA PHE A 101 18.83 -3.84 -11.07
C PHE A 101 20.21 -4.52 -11.12
N ARG A 102 20.90 -4.55 -9.99
CA ARG A 102 22.19 -5.23 -9.83
C ARG A 102 22.25 -5.97 -8.50
N ALA A 103 22.71 -7.22 -8.55
CA ALA A 103 23.06 -7.94 -7.34
C ALA A 103 24.31 -7.32 -6.70
N LEU A 104 24.24 -7.02 -5.41
CA LEU A 104 25.39 -6.57 -4.63
C LEU A 104 25.94 -7.79 -3.88
N ALA A 105 27.19 -8.16 -4.16
CA ALA A 105 27.92 -9.07 -3.28
C ALA A 105 28.29 -8.28 -2.02
N LEU A 106 27.84 -8.74 -0.86
CA LEU A 106 28.40 -8.29 0.42
C LEU A 106 29.86 -8.78 0.46
N ILE A 107 30.79 -7.83 0.58
CA ILE A 107 32.22 -8.09 0.81
C ILE A 107 32.39 -8.73 2.18
#